data_AF-A0A0M8T1D1-F1
#
_entry.id   AF-A0A0M8T1D1-F1
#
_cell.length_a   1.000
_cell.length_b   1.000
_cell.length_c   1.000
_cell.angle_alpha   90.00
_cell.angle_beta   90.00
_cell.angle_gamma   90.00
#
_symmetry.space_group_name_H-M   'P 1'
#
loop_
_entity.id
_entity.type
_entity.pdbx_description
1 polymer ?
#
loop_
_entity_poly.entity_id
_entity_poly.type
_entity_poly.pdbx_seq_one_letter_code
_entity_poly.pdbx_strand_id
1 'polypeptide(L)'
;MLVPKELDIDARLDAATATVLAEISRTDAKSGVLLTAFSLPLAALVAAVPGKPLPGLSAVLVATGTVGLVAAMLVVLVVVRPRLTGNPRGSFLYWSLCTGEQLLADLDAPTDRAAHIVTLSRIARRKYAGLRLAGDITAVALVALAAALLTALI
;
A
#
# COMPACT_ATOMS: atom_id res chain seq x y z
N MET A 1 -10.78 -28.68 32.09
CA MET A 1 -10.63 -29.24 30.73
C MET A 1 -9.48 -28.48 30.08
N LEU A 2 -8.26 -29.03 30.12
CA LEU A 2 -7.07 -28.42 29.54
C LEU A 2 -7.14 -28.60 28.03
N VAL A 3 -7.31 -27.51 27.28
CA VAL A 3 -7.11 -27.55 25.83
C VAL A 3 -5.64 -27.94 25.59
N PRO A 4 -5.36 -28.98 24.78
CA PRO A 4 -3.99 -29.33 24.40
C PRO A 4 -3.26 -28.10 23.87
N LYS A 5 -2.04 -27.84 24.37
CA LYS A 5 -1.22 -26.67 24.00
C LYS A 5 -0.99 -26.52 22.48
N GLU A 6 -1.05 -27.62 21.74
CA GLU A 6 -0.96 -27.65 20.28
C GLU A 6 -2.21 -27.07 19.60
N LEU A 7 -3.42 -27.34 20.12
CA LEU A 7 -4.65 -26.71 19.62
C LEU A 7 -4.68 -25.19 19.88
N ASP A 8 -3.99 -24.72 20.93
CA ASP A 8 -3.83 -23.28 21.21
C ASP A 8 -2.91 -22.59 20.18
N ILE A 9 -1.79 -23.23 19.78
CA ILE A 9 -0.87 -22.59 18.82
C ILE A 9 -1.49 -22.48 17.43
N ASP A 10 -2.22 -23.49 16.97
CA ASP A 10 -2.87 -23.46 15.65
C ASP A 10 -3.91 -22.35 15.57
N ALA A 11 -4.77 -22.21 16.59
CA ALA A 11 -5.74 -21.13 16.67
C ALA A 11 -5.07 -19.75 16.69
N ARG A 12 -3.95 -19.62 17.39
CA ARG A 12 -3.16 -18.37 17.42
C ARG A 12 -2.49 -18.07 16.09
N LEU A 13 -2.04 -19.08 15.35
CA LEU A 13 -1.49 -18.92 14.01
C LEU A 13 -2.57 -18.49 13.01
N ASP A 14 -3.79 -19.03 13.10
CA ASP A 14 -4.93 -18.56 12.30
C ASP A 14 -5.29 -17.12 12.61
N ALA A 15 -5.41 -16.78 13.89
CA ALA A 15 -5.71 -15.41 14.32
C ALA A 15 -4.64 -14.42 13.84
N ALA A 16 -3.36 -14.79 13.94
CA ALA A 16 -2.25 -13.97 13.45
C ALA A 16 -2.30 -13.80 11.92
N THR A 17 -2.56 -14.88 11.18
CA THR A 17 -2.71 -14.83 9.72
C THR A 17 -3.86 -13.91 9.31
N ALA A 18 -5.04 -14.09 9.91
CA ALA A 18 -6.22 -13.26 9.66
C ALA A 18 -5.95 -11.78 9.98
N THR A 19 -5.27 -11.49 11.10
CA THR A 19 -4.89 -10.13 11.48
C THR A 19 -3.99 -9.48 10.44
N VAL A 20 -2.94 -10.17 9.99
CA VAL A 20 -2.01 -9.61 9.00
C VAL A 20 -2.67 -9.40 7.64
N LEU A 21 -3.53 -10.33 7.20
CA LEU A 21 -4.30 -10.17 5.97
C LEU A 21 -5.28 -8.99 6.05
N ALA A 22 -5.94 -8.80 7.19
CA ALA A 22 -6.82 -7.66 7.42
C ALA A 22 -6.05 -6.32 7.35
N GLU A 23 -4.84 -6.26 7.91
CA GLU A 23 -3.99 -5.07 7.84
C GLU A 23 -3.48 -4.78 6.41
N ILE A 24 -3.16 -5.80 5.63
CA ILE A 24 -2.83 -5.66 4.20
C ILE A 24 -4.02 -5.08 3.44
N SER A 25 -5.20 -5.69 3.61
CA SER A 25 -6.44 -5.23 2.96
C SER A 25 -6.78 -3.78 3.32
N ARG A 26 -6.66 -3.41 4.60
CA ARG A 26 -6.87 -2.03 5.06
C ARG A 26 -5.89 -1.05 4.40
N THR A 27 -4.63 -1.45 4.24
CA THR A 27 -3.61 -0.59 3.60
C THR A 27 -3.88 -0.43 2.11
N ASP A 28 -4.34 -1.47 1.43
CA ASP A 28 -4.70 -1.43 0.01
C ASP A 28 -5.97 -0.58 -0.22
N ALA A 29 -6.96 -0.66 0.68
CA ALA A 29 -8.13 0.21 0.65
C ALA A 29 -7.76 1.69 0.82
N LYS A 30 -6.90 2.02 1.81
CA LYS A 30 -6.39 3.39 1.99
C LYS A 30 -5.66 3.90 0.75
N SER A 31 -4.85 3.03 0.13
CA SER A 31 -4.11 3.34 -1.08
C SER A 31 -5.04 3.66 -2.26
N GLY A 32 -6.11 2.87 -2.45
CA GLY A 32 -7.15 3.15 -3.44
C GLY A 32 -7.84 4.49 -3.21
N VAL A 33 -8.19 4.82 -1.97
CA VAL A 33 -8.77 6.12 -1.61
C VAL A 33 -7.82 7.28 -1.95
N LEU A 34 -6.52 7.15 -1.64
CA LEU A 34 -5.54 8.20 -1.96
C LEU A 34 -5.38 8.41 -3.48
N LEU A 35 -5.31 7.34 -4.27
CA LEU A 35 -5.23 7.45 -5.73
C LEU A 35 -6.43 8.20 -6.31
N THR A 36 -7.63 7.89 -5.83
CA THR A 36 -8.85 8.59 -6.24
C THR A 36 -8.80 10.05 -5.79
N ALA A 37 -8.44 10.31 -4.53
CA ALA A 37 -8.38 11.66 -3.96
C ALA A 37 -7.38 12.56 -4.70
N PHE A 38 -6.25 12.02 -5.15
CA PHE A 38 -5.21 12.79 -5.87
C PHE A 38 -5.56 13.09 -7.32
N SER A 39 -6.54 12.37 -7.91
CA SER A 39 -6.93 12.61 -9.30
C SER A 39 -7.58 13.98 -9.53
N LEU A 40 -8.40 14.45 -8.57
CA LEU A 40 -9.06 15.76 -8.64
C LEU A 40 -8.09 16.96 -8.66
N PRO A 41 -7.19 17.14 -7.68
CA PRO A 41 -6.27 18.28 -7.69
C PRO A 41 -5.33 18.24 -8.91
N LEU A 42 -4.92 17.05 -9.35
CA LEU A 42 -4.10 16.93 -10.55
C LEU A 42 -4.88 17.34 -11.81
N ALA A 43 -6.14 16.91 -11.96
CA ALA A 43 -7.01 17.33 -13.05
C ALA A 43 -7.24 18.85 -13.04
N ALA A 44 -7.45 19.44 -11.86
CA ALA A 44 -7.60 20.88 -11.69
C ALA A 44 -6.34 21.63 -12.15
N LEU A 45 -5.14 21.15 -11.79
CA LEU A 45 -3.88 21.75 -12.23
C LEU A 45 -3.70 21.65 -13.76
N VAL A 46 -3.97 20.48 -14.34
CA VAL A 46 -3.90 20.26 -15.80
C VAL A 46 -4.87 21.16 -16.55
N ALA A 47 -6.07 21.40 -16.01
CA ALA A 47 -7.06 22.28 -16.62
C ALA A 47 -6.75 23.77 -16.43
N ALA A 48 -6.20 24.16 -15.27
CA ALA A 48 -6.09 25.56 -14.89
C ALA A 48 -4.77 26.23 -15.26
N VAL A 49 -3.66 25.48 -15.43
CA VAL A 49 -2.31 26.04 -15.62
C VAL A 49 -1.96 26.38 -17.07
N PRO A 50 -2.28 25.56 -18.09
CA PRO A 50 -1.84 25.81 -19.45
C PRO A 50 -2.27 27.19 -19.98
N GLY A 51 -1.35 27.90 -20.63
CA GLY A 51 -1.61 29.22 -21.24
C GLY A 51 -1.74 30.37 -20.25
N LYS A 52 -1.58 30.15 -18.94
CA LYS A 52 -1.60 31.23 -17.95
C LYS A 52 -0.20 31.72 -17.62
N PRO A 53 0.06 33.04 -17.66
CA PRO A 53 1.31 33.59 -17.16
C PRO A 53 1.34 33.44 -15.64
N LEU A 54 2.28 32.64 -15.14
CA LEU A 54 2.55 32.50 -13.71
C LEU A 54 3.80 33.31 -13.35
N PRO A 55 3.76 34.15 -12.31
CA PRO A 55 4.96 34.72 -11.70
C PRO A 55 6.04 33.65 -11.43
N GLY A 56 7.32 34.00 -11.55
CA GLY A 56 8.41 33.00 -11.49
C GLY A 56 8.37 32.12 -10.23
N LEU A 57 8.08 32.70 -9.06
CA LEU A 57 7.98 31.95 -7.80
C LEU A 57 6.75 31.02 -7.77
N SER A 58 5.58 31.49 -8.19
CA SER A 58 4.36 30.67 -8.20
C SER A 58 4.47 29.54 -9.23
N ALA A 59 5.12 29.77 -10.38
CA ALA A 59 5.40 28.75 -11.37
C ALA A 59 6.25 27.60 -10.80
N VAL A 60 7.31 27.92 -10.06
CA VAL A 60 8.18 26.91 -9.41
C VAL A 60 7.42 26.12 -8.35
N LEU A 61 6.60 26.80 -7.54
CA LEU A 61 5.81 26.17 -6.48
C LEU A 61 4.70 25.26 -7.04
N VAL A 62 4.00 25.70 -8.10
CA VAL A 62 3.03 24.86 -8.84
C VAL A 62 3.71 23.62 -9.42
N ALA A 63 4.86 23.78 -10.08
CA ALA A 63 5.61 22.66 -10.65
C ALA A 63 6.04 21.67 -9.55
N THR A 64 6.58 22.18 -8.44
CA THR A 64 7.02 21.35 -7.30
C THR A 64 5.86 20.57 -6.70
N GLY A 65 4.72 21.24 -6.46
CA GLY A 65 3.52 20.60 -5.95
C GLY A 65 2.94 19.54 -6.91
N THR A 66 2.91 19.84 -8.21
CA THR A 66 2.43 18.91 -9.24
C THR A 66 3.31 17.65 -9.29
N VAL A 67 4.63 17.81 -9.35
CA VAL A 67 5.59 16.70 -9.34
C VAL A 67 5.47 15.90 -8.04
N GLY A 68 5.29 16.57 -6.91
CA GLY A 68 5.08 15.93 -5.61
C GLY A 68 3.81 15.05 -5.59
N LEU A 69 2.68 15.54 -6.12
CA LEU A 69 1.45 14.74 -6.22
C LEU A 69 1.65 13.51 -7.11
N VAL A 70 2.30 13.67 -8.28
CA VAL A 70 2.61 12.55 -9.17
C VAL A 70 3.52 11.54 -8.48
N ALA A 71 4.58 12.00 -7.80
CA ALA A 71 5.49 11.13 -7.06
C ALA A 71 4.76 10.36 -5.95
N ALA A 72 3.87 11.02 -5.19
CA ALA A 72 3.05 10.34 -4.19
C ALA A 72 2.16 9.26 -4.81
N MET A 73 1.47 9.55 -5.93
CA MET A 73 0.68 8.56 -6.65
C MET A 73 1.50 7.36 -7.10
N LEU A 74 2.71 7.58 -7.63
CA LEU A 74 3.62 6.49 -8.03
C LEU A 74 4.03 5.64 -6.83
N VAL A 75 4.33 6.24 -5.67
CA VAL A 75 4.61 5.51 -4.43
C VAL A 75 3.41 4.66 -4.01
N VAL A 76 2.19 5.21 -4.07
CA VAL A 76 0.95 4.47 -3.75
C VAL A 76 0.74 3.30 -4.73
N LEU A 77 1.01 3.48 -6.02
CA LEU A 77 0.98 2.39 -7.00
C LEU A 77 1.96 1.27 -6.66
N VAL A 78 3.17 1.61 -6.17
CA VAL A 78 4.15 0.63 -5.70
C VAL A 78 3.70 -0.08 -4.42
N VAL A 79 2.90 0.58 -3.57
CA VAL A 79 2.30 -0.02 -2.36
C VAL A 79 1.27 -1.09 -2.73
N VAL A 80 0.38 -0.81 -3.69
CA VAL A 80 -0.66 -1.76 -4.12
C VAL A 80 -0.13 -2.85 -5.07
N ARG A 81 1.07 -2.67 -5.65
CA ARG A 81 1.69 -3.67 -6.52
C ARG A 81 1.77 -5.03 -5.82
N PRO A 82 1.24 -6.11 -6.40
CA PRO A 82 1.26 -7.43 -5.79
C PRO A 82 2.71 -7.92 -5.69
N ARG A 83 3.14 -8.24 -4.45
CA ARG A 83 4.47 -8.79 -4.16
C ARG A 83 4.35 -10.29 -3.91
N LEU A 84 4.17 -11.00 -5.00
CA LEU A 84 4.06 -12.46 -5.05
C LEU A 84 5.45 -13.02 -5.32
N THR A 85 6.33 -13.00 -4.30
CA THR A 85 7.69 -13.56 -4.44
C THR A 85 7.81 -14.83 -3.61
N GLY A 86 8.24 -15.90 -4.27
CA GLY A 86 8.32 -17.24 -3.69
C GLY A 86 6.99 -17.99 -3.80
N ASN A 87 7.08 -19.32 -3.61
CA ASN A 87 5.94 -20.21 -3.59
C ASN A 87 5.88 -21.02 -2.28
N PRO A 88 5.81 -20.33 -1.12
CA PRO A 88 5.88 -21.01 0.17
C PRO A 88 4.73 -22.01 0.30
N ARG A 89 4.99 -23.18 0.90
CA ARG A 89 3.95 -24.15 1.24
C ARG A 89 2.90 -23.52 2.14
N GLY A 90 1.66 -24.01 2.07
CA GLY A 90 0.52 -23.39 2.75
C GLY A 90 0.11 -22.02 2.20
N SER A 91 0.47 -21.69 0.95
CA SER A 91 0.03 -20.45 0.29
C SER A 91 -0.77 -20.74 -0.98
N PHE A 92 -1.67 -19.82 -1.35
CA PHE A 92 -2.49 -19.97 -2.55
C PHE A 92 -1.67 -20.07 -3.84
N LEU A 93 -0.48 -19.45 -3.89
CA LEU A 93 0.43 -19.60 -5.02
C LEU A 93 0.95 -21.04 -5.09
N TYR A 94 1.27 -21.66 -3.95
CA TYR A 94 1.73 -23.04 -3.91
C TYR A 94 0.63 -24.00 -4.32
N TRP A 95 -0.57 -23.78 -3.79
CA TRP A 95 -1.74 -24.55 -4.14
C TRP A 95 -2.14 -24.42 -5.61
N SER A 96 -1.81 -23.31 -6.28
CA SER A 96 -2.04 -23.16 -7.72
C SER A 96 -1.24 -24.14 -8.59
N LEU A 97 -0.18 -24.75 -8.04
CA LEU A 97 0.63 -25.77 -8.70
C LEU A 97 0.32 -27.20 -8.22
N CYS A 98 -0.55 -27.35 -7.22
CA CYS A 98 -0.82 -28.64 -6.58
C CYS A 98 -1.97 -29.38 -7.28
N THR A 99 -1.93 -30.70 -7.26
CA THR A 99 -3.12 -31.54 -7.48
C THR A 99 -4.05 -31.48 -6.26
N GLY A 100 -5.29 -31.95 -6.41
CA GLY A 100 -6.25 -31.99 -5.29
C GLY A 100 -5.74 -32.79 -4.08
N GLU A 101 -5.08 -33.92 -4.32
CA GLU A 101 -4.48 -34.75 -3.27
C GLU A 101 -3.33 -34.04 -2.55
N GLN A 102 -2.48 -33.33 -3.29
CA GLN A 102 -1.37 -32.55 -2.73
C GLN A 102 -1.87 -31.38 -1.88
N LEU A 103 -2.96 -30.74 -2.30
CA LEU A 103 -3.61 -29.69 -1.51
C LEU A 103 -4.15 -30.27 -0.20
N LEU A 104 -4.88 -31.39 -0.24
CA LEU A 104 -5.42 -32.03 0.97
C LEU A 104 -4.31 -32.44 1.93
N ALA A 105 -3.20 -32.99 1.43
CA ALA A 105 -2.05 -33.36 2.25
C ALA A 105 -1.36 -32.15 2.89
N ASP A 106 -1.22 -31.03 2.17
CA ASP A 106 -0.64 -29.78 2.71
C ASP A 106 -1.55 -29.13 3.76
N LEU A 107 -2.87 -29.26 3.61
CA LEU A 107 -3.86 -28.78 4.58
C LEU A 107 -3.92 -29.65 5.85
N ASP A 108 -3.69 -30.96 5.72
CA ASP A 108 -3.70 -31.89 6.86
C ASP A 108 -2.47 -31.72 7.77
N ALA A 109 -1.30 -31.41 7.20
CA ALA A 109 -0.07 -31.20 7.96
C ALA A 109 0.72 -29.95 7.52
N PRO A 110 0.29 -28.74 7.92
CA PRO A 110 0.91 -27.50 7.43
C PRO A 110 2.28 -27.22 8.07
N THR A 111 3.36 -27.43 7.33
CA THR A 111 4.74 -27.31 7.88
C THR A 111 5.27 -25.88 8.07
N ASP A 112 4.76 -24.88 7.33
CA ASP A 112 5.44 -23.57 7.17
C ASP A 112 4.61 -22.34 7.60
N ARG A 113 3.55 -22.52 8.41
CA ARG A 113 2.60 -21.44 8.78
C ARG A 113 3.28 -20.22 9.42
N ALA A 114 4.20 -20.44 10.36
CA ALA A 114 4.90 -19.34 11.03
C ALA A 114 5.79 -18.53 10.06
N ALA A 115 6.49 -19.21 9.14
CA ALA A 115 7.29 -18.56 8.11
C ALA A 115 6.42 -17.76 7.12
N HIS A 116 5.24 -18.29 6.79
CA HIS A 116 4.25 -17.59 5.98
C HIS A 116 3.77 -16.30 6.66
N ILE A 117 3.40 -16.35 7.94
CA ILE A 117 2.98 -15.17 8.72
C ILE A 117 4.10 -14.11 8.78
N VAL A 118 5.35 -14.50 9.00
CA VAL A 118 6.50 -13.57 9.00
C VAL A 118 6.64 -12.90 7.63
N THR A 119 6.45 -13.65 6.55
CA THR A 119 6.51 -13.12 5.17
C THR A 119 5.39 -12.12 4.91
N LEU A 120 4.15 -12.47 5.25
CA LEU A 120 3.00 -11.55 5.16
C LEU A 120 3.21 -10.30 6.02
N SER A 121 3.74 -10.44 7.23
CA SER A 121 4.01 -9.32 8.15
C SER A 121 5.06 -8.36 7.56
N ARG A 122 6.09 -8.89 6.90
CA ARG A 122 7.09 -8.07 6.19
C ARG A 122 6.46 -7.31 5.01
N ILE A 123 5.52 -7.93 4.29
CA ILE A 123 4.76 -7.27 3.23
C ILE A 123 3.92 -6.13 3.81
N ALA A 124 3.12 -6.40 4.86
CA ALA A 124 2.30 -5.41 5.54
C ALA A 124 3.14 -4.21 6.02
N ARG A 125 4.27 -4.47 6.71
CA ARG A 125 5.19 -3.43 7.18
C ARG A 125 5.71 -2.56 6.03
N ARG A 126 6.10 -3.16 4.91
CA ARG A 126 6.60 -2.43 3.73
C ARG A 126 5.49 -1.58 3.09
N LYS A 127 4.26 -2.09 3.03
CA LYS A 127 3.10 -1.33 2.52
C LYS A 127 2.83 -0.10 3.40
N TYR A 128 2.82 -0.27 4.72
CA TYR A 128 2.66 0.84 5.66
C TYR A 128 3.79 1.88 5.56
N ALA A 129 5.04 1.46 5.40
CA ALA A 129 6.15 2.37 5.20
C ALA A 129 6.01 3.19 3.90
N GLY A 130 5.61 2.54 2.80
CA GLY A 130 5.34 3.22 1.54
C GLY A 130 4.15 4.18 1.64
N LEU A 131 3.07 3.78 2.33
CA LEU A 131 1.91 4.64 2.54
C LEU A 131 2.26 5.89 3.37
N ARG A 132 3.12 5.74 4.38
CA ARG A 132 3.65 6.87 5.15
C ARG A 132 4.48 7.81 4.27
N LEU A 133 5.41 7.27 3.49
CA LEU A 133 6.20 8.07 2.56
C LEU A 133 5.33 8.83 1.56
N ALA A 134 4.30 8.18 1.00
CA ALA A 134 3.34 8.85 0.12
C ALA A 134 2.64 10.01 0.84
N GLY A 135 2.20 9.80 2.08
CA GLY A 135 1.59 10.85 2.91
C GLY A 135 2.53 12.03 3.15
N ASP A 136 3.80 11.77 3.47
CA ASP A 136 4.80 12.81 3.69
C ASP A 136 5.06 13.63 2.41
N ILE A 137 5.20 12.96 1.25
CA ILE A 137 5.35 13.61 -0.07
C ILE A 137 4.11 14.46 -0.38
N THR A 138 2.90 13.92 -0.16
CA THR A 138 1.65 14.65 -0.38
C THR A 138 1.58 15.90 0.50
N ALA A 139 1.97 15.81 1.77
CA ALA A 139 1.97 16.96 2.66
C ALA A 139 2.88 18.09 2.14
N VAL A 140 4.10 17.75 1.73
CA VAL A 140 5.04 18.72 1.12
C VAL A 140 4.47 19.30 -0.18
N ALA A 141 3.88 18.46 -1.03
CA ALA A 141 3.27 18.90 -2.29
C ALA A 141 2.12 19.88 -2.06
N LEU A 142 1.24 19.60 -1.10
CA LEU A 142 0.11 20.48 -0.76
C LEU A 142 0.58 21.80 -0.16
N VAL A 143 1.63 21.79 0.68
CA VAL A 143 2.24 23.02 1.20
C VAL A 143 2.81 23.87 0.05
N ALA A 144 3.49 23.25 -0.92
CA ALA A 144 4.00 23.96 -2.10
C ALA A 144 2.86 24.57 -2.93
N LEU A 145 1.78 23.83 -3.19
CA LEU A 145 0.61 24.34 -3.92
C LEU A 145 -0.09 25.48 -3.18
N ALA A 146 -0.23 25.37 -1.85
CA ALA A 146 -0.81 26.43 -1.02
C ALA A 146 0.06 27.69 -1.06
N ALA A 147 1.37 27.56 -0.94
CA ALA A 147 2.30 28.67 -1.08
C ALA A 147 2.21 29.30 -2.48
N ALA A 148 2.10 28.48 -3.53
CA ALA A 148 1.94 28.96 -4.90
C ALA A 148 0.72 29.87 -5.03
N LEU A 149 -0.42 29.44 -4.48
CA LEU A 149 -1.66 30.20 -4.48
C LEU A 149 -1.48 31.55 -3.77
N LEU A 150 -0.86 31.56 -2.59
CA LEU A 150 -0.61 32.80 -1.85
C LEU A 150 0.30 33.76 -2.64
N THR A 151 1.38 33.25 -3.24
CA THR A 151 2.30 34.08 -4.04
C THR A 151 1.71 34.56 -5.36
N ALA A 152 0.67 33.91 -5.87
CA ALA A 152 -0.03 34.35 -7.09
C ALA A 152 -1.09 35.44 -6.80
N LEU A 153 -1.45 35.64 -5.52
CA LEU A 153 -2.42 36.64 -5.07
C LEU A 153 -1.76 37.96 -4.63
N ILE A 154 -0.43 38.00 -4.56
CA ILE A 154 0.39 39.15 -4.17
C ILE A 154 1.07 39.69 -5.42
#